data_AF-X1BSF2-F1
#
_entry.id   AF-X1BSF2-F1
#
_cell.length_a   1.000
_cell.length_b   1.000
_cell.length_c   1.000
_cell.angle_alpha   90.00
_cell.angle_beta   90.00
_cell.angle_gamma   90.00
#
_symmetry.space_group_name_H-M   'P 1'
#
loop_
_entity.id
_entity.type
_entity.pdbx_description
1 polymer ?
#
loop_
_entity_poly.entity_id
_entity_poly.type
_entity_poly.pdbx_seq_one_letter_code
_entity_poly.pdbx_strand_id
1 'polypeptide(L)'
;MTFVITGAGIDLSIGSILAMCTVVAGSLLKDYGWPLVPVIFLTLGLGTGIGLINGLIITRLSLPPFIATLGMMVALRGIALVHSSG
;
A
#
# COMPACT_ATOMS: atom_id res chain seq x y z
N MET A 1 -7.45 8.87 3.65
CA MET A 1 -8.64 9.17 2.84
C MET A 1 -9.12 10.61 3.02
N THR A 2 -9.57 11.02 4.22
CA THR A 2 -10.08 12.39 4.46
C THR A 2 -9.14 13.49 3.98
N PHE A 3 -7.87 13.48 4.39
CA PHE A 3 -6.91 14.53 3.98
C PHE A 3 -6.62 14.59 2.47
N VAL A 4 -6.62 13.45 1.77
CA VAL A 4 -6.33 13.36 0.32
C VAL A 4 -7.54 13.76 -0.53
N ILE A 5 -8.75 13.38 -0.10
CA ILE A 5 -10.01 13.70 -0.77
C ILE A 5 -10.35 15.19 -0.60
N THR A 6 -10.11 15.78 0.57
CA THR A 6 -10.32 17.23 0.80
C THR A 6 -9.38 18.10 -0.05
N GLY A 7 -8.22 17.57 -0.47
CA GLY A 7 -7.28 18.23 -1.38
C GLY A 7 -7.58 18.09 -2.88
N ALA A 8 -8.75 17.56 -3.26
CA ALA A 8 -9.14 17.25 -4.65
C ALA A 8 -8.21 16.26 -5.40
N GLY A 9 -7.43 15.47 -4.66
CA GLY A 9 -6.53 14.47 -5.23
C GLY A 9 -7.24 13.16 -5.56
N ILE A 10 -7.07 12.66 -6.80
CA ILE A 10 -7.49 11.31 -7.19
C ILE A 10 -6.48 10.32 -6.59
N ASP A 11 -6.87 9.60 -5.52
CA ASP A 11 -6.04 8.55 -4.92
C ASP A 11 -6.07 7.29 -5.79
N LEU A 12 -5.10 7.19 -6.70
CA LEU A 12 -4.99 6.07 -7.62
C LEU A 12 -4.34 4.84 -6.95
N SER A 13 -3.68 5.00 -5.80
CA SER A 13 -2.83 3.95 -5.19
C SER A 13 -3.61 2.86 -4.45
N ILE A 14 -4.88 3.11 -4.10
CA ILE A 14 -5.73 2.21 -3.29
C ILE A 14 -5.76 0.79 -3.85
N GLY A 15 -5.95 0.63 -5.16
CA GLY A 15 -6.02 -0.69 -5.77
C GLY A 15 -4.74 -1.50 -5.61
N SER A 16 -3.58 -0.84 -5.71
CA SER A 16 -2.28 -1.50 -5.57
C SER A 16 -1.92 -1.80 -4.12
N ILE A 17 -2.27 -0.92 -3.17
CA ILE A 17 -2.09 -1.18 -1.74
C ILE A 17 -2.93 -2.39 -1.33
N LEU A 18 -4.19 -2.45 -1.78
CA LEU A 18 -5.09 -3.56 -1.49
C LEU A 18 -4.56 -4.87 -2.08
N ALA A 19 -4.16 -4.86 -3.36
CA ALA A 19 -3.57 -6.02 -4.01
C ALA A 19 -2.32 -6.53 -3.27
N MET A 20 -1.41 -5.63 -2.88
CA MET A 20 -0.18 -6.00 -2.18
C MET A 20 -0.48 -6.60 -0.79
N CYS A 21 -1.40 -5.99 -0.03
CA CYS A 21 -1.82 -6.53 1.27
C CYS A 21 -2.49 -7.91 1.12
N THR A 22 -3.29 -8.13 0.08
CA THR A 22 -3.94 -9.43 -0.16
C THR A 22 -2.95 -10.52 -0.56
N VAL A 23 -1.93 -10.18 -1.37
CA VAL A 23 -0.88 -11.14 -1.75
C VAL A 23 -0.06 -11.53 -0.53
N VAL A 24 0.38 -10.57 0.28
CA VAL A 24 1.13 -10.83 1.51
C VAL A 24 0.28 -11.64 2.49
N ALA A 25 -0.97 -11.24 2.75
CA ALA A 25 -1.86 -11.99 3.63
C ALA A 25 -2.07 -13.44 3.14
N GLY A 26 -2.33 -13.60 1.85
CA GLY A 26 -2.54 -14.88 1.19
C GLY A 26 -1.33 -15.80 1.31
N SER A 27 -0.13 -15.28 1.04
CA SER A 27 1.10 -16.05 1.16
C SER A 27 1.41 -16.44 2.61
N LEU A 28 1.22 -15.54 3.58
CA LEU A 28 1.43 -15.90 4.99
C LEU A 28 0.45 -16.97 5.49
N LEU A 29 -0.83 -16.90 5.10
CA LEU A 29 -1.82 -17.90 5.50
C LEU A 29 -1.63 -19.24 4.77
N LYS A 30 -1.39 -19.19 3.44
CA LYS A 30 -1.44 -20.37 2.57
C LYS A 30 -0.09 -21.07 2.46
N ASP A 31 0.99 -20.33 2.30
CA ASP A 31 2.32 -20.89 2.01
C ASP A 31 3.12 -21.11 3.30
N TYR A 32 2.96 -20.23 4.29
CA TYR A 32 3.67 -20.32 5.57
C TYR A 32 2.81 -20.85 6.73
N GLY A 33 1.49 -21.01 6.53
CA GLY A 33 0.58 -21.57 7.55
C GLY A 33 0.47 -20.74 8.83
N TRP A 34 0.72 -19.43 8.77
CA TRP A 34 0.69 -18.58 9.97
C TRP A 34 -0.73 -18.46 10.55
N PRO A 35 -0.86 -18.34 11.90
CA PRO A 35 -2.14 -18.09 12.53
C PRO A 35 -2.76 -16.77 12.06
N LEU A 36 -4.09 -16.70 11.97
CA LEU A 36 -4.81 -15.55 11.42
C LEU A 36 -4.48 -14.22 12.15
N VAL A 37 -4.38 -14.26 13.48
CA VAL A 37 -4.19 -13.09 14.33
C VAL A 37 -2.90 -12.31 14.00
N PRO A 38 -1.69 -12.93 13.97
CA PRO A 38 -0.47 -12.21 13.60
C PRO A 38 -0.49 -11.69 12.16
N VAL A 39 -1.13 -12.39 11.21
CA VAL A 39 -1.21 -11.92 9.82
C VAL A 39 -2.08 -10.66 9.69
N ILE A 40 -3.17 -10.58 10.46
CA ILE A 40 -4.00 -9.36 10.52
C ILE A 40 -3.17 -8.16 10.97
N PHE A 41 -2.41 -8.29 12.07
CA PHE A 41 -1.59 -7.18 12.57
C PHE A 41 -0.48 -6.77 11.58
N LEU A 42 0.15 -7.76 10.93
CA LEU A 42 1.24 -7.51 9.99
C LEU A 42 0.75 -6.81 8.71
N THR A 43 -0.40 -7.24 8.20
CA THR A 43 -1.03 -6.64 7.00
C THR A 43 -1.64 -5.27 7.27
N LEU A 44 -2.23 -5.06 8.46
CA LEU A 44 -2.62 -3.73 8.94
C LEU A 44 -1.40 -2.81 9.02
N GLY A 45 -0.33 -3.27 9.67
CA GLY A 45 0.93 -2.53 9.79
C GLY A 45 1.48 -2.08 8.44
N LEU A 46 1.54 -3.00 7.48
CA LEU A 46 1.93 -2.73 6.09
C LEU A 46 1.06 -1.65 5.44
N GLY A 47 -0.27 -1.80 5.49
CA GLY A 47 -1.22 -0.84 4.92
C GLY A 47 -1.09 0.55 5.54
N THR A 48 -0.97 0.63 6.87
CA THR A 48 -0.74 1.91 7.57
C THR A 48 0.61 2.53 7.25
N GLY A 49 1.67 1.73 7.14
CA GLY A 49 3.01 2.21 6.81
C GLY A 49 3.05 2.83 5.41
N ILE A 50 2.46 2.17 4.43
CA ILE A 50 2.36 2.68 3.06
C ILE A 50 1.50 3.95 3.00
N GLY A 51 0.36 3.96 3.71
CA GLY A 51 -0.49 5.15 3.82
C GLY A 51 0.21 6.34 4.48
N LEU A 52 1.02 6.09 5.51
CA LEU A 52 1.86 7.10 6.16
C LEU A 52 2.92 7.66 5.21
N ILE A 53 3.60 6.82 4.43
CA ILE A 53 4.58 7.25 3.44
C ILE A 53 3.93 8.19 2.42
N ASN A 54 2.77 7.81 1.86
CA ASN A 54 2.01 8.68 0.95
C ASN A 54 1.64 10.02 1.60
N GLY A 55 1.13 9.98 2.83
CA GLY A 55 0.80 11.19 3.58
C GLY A 55 2.02 12.08 3.87
N LEU A 56 3.17 11.48 4.19
CA LEU A 56 4.41 12.19 4.47
C LEU A 56 4.97 12.85 3.20
N ILE A 57 4.93 12.15 2.06
CA ILE A 57 5.39 12.69 0.78
C ILE A 57 4.55 13.90 0.38
N ILE A 58 3.22 13.82 0.51
CA ILE A 58 2.31 14.92 0.18
C ILE A 58 2.55 16.11 1.12
N THR A 59 2.70 15.86 2.43
CA THR A 59 2.83 16.93 3.43
C THR A 59 4.23 17.58 3.47
N ARG A 60 5.30 16.81 3.26
CA ARG A 60 6.68 17.31 3.34
C ARG A 60 7.26 17.78 2.01
N LEU A 61 6.90 17.13 0.89
CA LEU A 61 7.38 17.54 -0.44
C LEU A 61 6.38 18.44 -1.18
N SER A 62 5.22 18.74 -0.57
CA SER A 62 4.16 19.56 -1.19
C SER A 62 3.78 19.09 -2.60
N LEU A 63 3.95 17.80 -2.87
CA LEU A 63 3.62 17.22 -4.16
C LEU A 63 2.10 17.04 -4.28
N PRO A 64 1.54 17.26 -5.48
CA PRO A 64 0.16 16.90 -5.77
C PRO A 64 -0.11 15.44 -5.39
N PRO A 65 -1.24 15.13 -4.71
CA PRO A 65 -1.55 13.77 -4.26
C PRO A 65 -1.55 12.74 -5.39
N PHE A 66 -1.91 13.17 -6.60
CA PHE A 66 -1.88 12.35 -7.80
C PHE A 66 -0.46 11.82 -8.09
N ILE A 67 0.57 12.65 -8.02
CA ILE A 67 1.95 12.26 -8.33
C ILE A 67 2.49 11.29 -7.27
N ALA A 68 2.22 11.57 -5.99
CA ALA A 68 2.63 10.71 -4.88
C ALA A 68 1.98 9.32 -4.98
N THR A 69 0.66 9.27 -5.22
CA THR A 69 -0.08 8.00 -5.30
C THR A 69 0.27 7.20 -6.55
N LEU A 70 0.50 7.84 -7.70
CA LEU A 70 0.91 7.18 -8.94
C LEU A 70 2.33 6.59 -8.81
N GLY A 71 3.25 7.31 -8.17
CA GLY A 71 4.58 6.79 -7.84
C GLY A 71 4.52 5.59 -6.89
N MET A 72 3.68 5.66 -5.85
CA MET A 72 3.47 4.54 -4.92
C MET A 72 2.87 3.32 -5.63
N MET A 73 1.93 3.54 -6.55
CA MET A 73 1.31 2.48 -7.34
C MET A 73 2.34 1.73 -8.18
N VAL A 74 3.24 2.44 -8.85
CA VAL A 74 4.34 1.86 -9.64
C VAL A 74 5.32 1.12 -8.73
N ALA A 75 5.70 1.70 -7.59
CA ALA A 75 6.61 1.07 -6.64
C ALA A 75 6.02 -0.24 -6.08
N LEU A 76 4.77 -0.22 -5.62
CA LEU A 76 4.09 -1.42 -5.11
C LEU A 76 3.93 -2.48 -6.20
N ARG A 77 3.62 -2.08 -7.43
CA ARG A 77 3.52 -3.00 -8.56
C ARG A 77 4.87 -3.61 -8.90
N GLY A 78 5.96 -2.84 -8.84
CA GLY A 78 7.33 -3.33 -8.99
C GLY A 78 7.70 -4.35 -7.90
N ILE A 79 7.38 -4.05 -6.63
CA ILE A 79 7.62 -4.99 -5.52
C ILE A 79 6.78 -6.25 -5.70
N ALA A 80 5.51 -6.12 -6.09
CA ALA A 80 4.64 -7.27 -6.34
C ALA A 80 5.14 -8.14 -7.50
N LEU A 81 5.67 -7.54 -8.58
CA LEU A 81 6.28 -8.28 -9.69
C LEU A 81 7.54 -9.05 -9.26
N VAL A 82 8.38 -8.43 -8.41
CA VAL A 82 9.56 -9.10 -7.85
C VAL A 82 9.15 -10.25 -6.93
N HIS A 83 8.11 -10.07 -6.11
CA HIS A 83 7.63 -11.10 -5.19
C HIS A 83 6.89 -12.24 -5.90
N SER A 84 6.16 -11.92 -6.97
CA SER A 84 5.39 -12.88 -7.76
C SER A 84 6.24 -13.66 -8.77
N SER A 85 7.55 -13.40 -8.89
CA SER A 85 8.46 -14.04 -9.87
C SER A 85 7.83 -14.11 -11.26
N GLY A 86 7.67 -12.95 -11.91
CA GLY A 86 6.96 -12.75 -13.17
C GLY A 86 7.04 -13.88 -14.20
#